data_AF-A0A084IG88-F1
#
_entry.id   AF-A0A084IG88-F1
#
_cell.length_a   1.000
_cell.length_b   1.000
_cell.length_c   1.000
_cell.angle_alpha   90.00
_cell.angle_beta   90.00
_cell.angle_gamma   90.00
#
_symmetry.space_group_name_H-M   'P 1'
#
loop_
_entity.id
_entity.type
_entity.pdbx_description
1 polymer ?
#
loop_
_entity_poly.entity_id
_entity_poly.type
_entity_poly.pdbx_seq_one_letter_code
_entity_poly.pdbx_strand_id
1 'polypeptide(L)'
;MNVLPVSGLEPDDVAHIEGFVDKSAQWHSLDSFHLLEPPAAAREPFIAPAHAIASLARGIGLSTDHAKTQAKQAAERMMEAHPCWGWVYFYDSFDPELPACIPISTFIDWLRIEWPTLRKSMLAGVHELDVSSTRLCREALADGNGIADFLANAADVIVRAPMFPDPADWQHMSSMRDRVALMQPKAMIEFVPGAPWPEFEEPDSDDWRAEWISKAYPLFSQWREQIRPIADALSETLGQSVYYFADPEDDLDDDCAHRFLVLHWCCTWLPESNFVKHLVNASGAASVHELKAALIDPQSYRHPFEMNNAFFAPDAVSCRFDYSNSLQKITCAFVFATLEAREAAYWLLQQAIGVKVLIVAPRELADNEWVEKAASNCAGWSVRFMHDHAVDEPIAILAGIDRLNVIADRCDRKLGSLDLQLSESVEDLLWLAIQRGVLARYFFLDLGGLGNPEDCLERRGAAEREAVRQMQRAEYTRRLKAIQVECDYGSTGLWDECGRSLSYDALDLPFDLIRHIAAWQADFDEIETPPSRADESWRHKHESERLVIIELLRAVLGNDVVGVGRVC
;
A
#
# COMPACT_ATOMS: atom_id res chain seq x y z
N MET A 1 -27.16 -6.51 -12.20
CA MET A 1 -26.72 -5.43 -11.28
C MET A 1 -26.10 -5.99 -10.00
N ASN A 2 -26.67 -6.99 -9.33
CA ASN A 2 -26.10 -7.48 -8.05
C ASN A 2 -24.73 -8.17 -8.15
N VAL A 3 -24.29 -8.56 -9.36
CA VAL A 3 -22.98 -9.19 -9.64
C VAL A 3 -21.91 -8.20 -10.09
N LEU A 4 -22.30 -6.94 -10.24
CA LEU A 4 -21.46 -5.85 -10.74
C LEU A 4 -20.91 -5.05 -9.55
N PRO A 5 -19.65 -4.56 -9.60
CA PRO A 5 -19.14 -3.64 -8.59
C PRO A 5 -19.99 -2.38 -8.43
N VAL A 6 -19.84 -1.69 -7.30
CA VAL A 6 -20.62 -0.49 -6.99
C VAL A 6 -20.03 0.73 -7.71
N SER A 7 -18.70 0.88 -7.72
CA SER A 7 -17.99 2.04 -8.29
C SER A 7 -18.19 2.15 -9.81
N GLY A 8 -18.01 1.03 -10.51
CA GLY A 8 -18.08 0.96 -11.96
C GLY A 8 -18.07 -0.48 -12.49
N LEU A 9 -17.81 -0.66 -13.79
CA LEU A 9 -17.70 -1.95 -14.48
C LEU A 9 -16.58 -2.80 -13.97
N GLU A 10 -15.41 -2.18 -14.00
CA GLU A 10 -14.19 -2.65 -13.41
C GLU A 10 -14.28 -2.37 -11.90
N PRO A 11 -13.92 -3.33 -11.04
CA PRO A 11 -13.87 -3.08 -9.60
C PRO A 11 -12.69 -2.17 -9.28
N ASP A 12 -12.90 -1.22 -8.37
CA ASP A 12 -11.78 -0.46 -7.84
C ASP A 12 -10.85 -1.37 -7.01
N ASP A 13 -9.56 -1.05 -7.05
CA ASP A 13 -8.60 -1.56 -6.08
C ASP A 13 -8.87 -0.95 -4.71
N VAL A 14 -9.44 -1.71 -3.78
CA VAL A 14 -9.69 -1.23 -2.41
C VAL A 14 -8.47 -1.40 -1.51
N ALA A 15 -7.54 -2.29 -1.87
CA ALA A 15 -6.23 -2.34 -1.22
C ALA A 15 -5.12 -2.98 -2.06
N HIS A 16 -3.89 -2.52 -1.82
CA HIS A 16 -2.65 -3.16 -2.26
C HIS A 16 -2.01 -3.90 -1.10
N ILE A 17 -1.69 -5.18 -1.31
CA ILE A 17 -0.98 -6.01 -0.34
C ILE A 17 0.44 -6.29 -0.82
N GLU A 18 1.42 -5.87 -0.02
CA GLU A 18 2.85 -5.95 -0.30
C GLU A 18 3.61 -6.68 0.81
N GLY A 19 4.94 -6.77 0.69
CA GLY A 19 5.83 -7.29 1.75
C GLY A 19 6.19 -8.77 1.61
N PHE A 20 5.69 -9.45 0.58
CA PHE A 20 5.98 -10.88 0.34
C PHE A 20 7.21 -11.13 -0.53
N VAL A 21 7.63 -10.15 -1.35
CA VAL A 21 8.78 -10.23 -2.25
C VAL A 21 9.77 -9.11 -1.89
N ASP A 22 11.06 -9.41 -1.95
CA ASP A 22 12.11 -8.43 -1.71
C ASP A 22 12.20 -7.42 -2.86
N LYS A 23 12.06 -6.13 -2.55
CA LYS A 23 12.00 -5.01 -3.50
C LYS A 23 13.37 -4.58 -4.04
N SER A 24 14.43 -5.35 -3.80
CA SER A 24 15.78 -5.05 -4.27
C SER A 24 15.91 -5.06 -5.81
N ALA A 25 14.87 -5.46 -6.54
CA ALA A 25 14.81 -5.45 -8.00
C ALA A 25 13.60 -4.67 -8.54
N GLN A 26 13.75 -3.34 -8.69
CA GLN A 26 12.92 -2.46 -9.51
C GLN A 26 11.43 -2.30 -9.11
N TRP A 27 10.87 -1.14 -9.44
CA TRP A 27 9.51 -0.69 -9.11
C TRP A 27 8.42 -1.40 -9.93
N HIS A 28 8.45 -2.73 -10.03
CA HIS A 28 7.44 -3.46 -10.79
C HIS A 28 6.21 -3.71 -9.93
N SER A 29 5.06 -3.23 -10.40
CA SER A 29 3.71 -3.48 -9.85
C SER A 29 3.40 -4.96 -9.62
N LEU A 30 4.18 -5.85 -10.24
CA LEU A 30 4.05 -7.28 -10.14
C LEU A 30 4.21 -7.82 -8.72
N ASP A 31 4.97 -7.20 -7.80
CA ASP A 31 5.31 -7.76 -6.47
C ASP A 31 4.23 -7.65 -5.39
N SER A 32 3.06 -7.15 -5.76
CA SER A 32 1.90 -7.01 -4.88
C SER A 32 0.74 -7.90 -5.36
N PHE A 33 -0.34 -7.94 -4.59
CA PHE A 33 -1.63 -8.33 -5.12
C PHE A 33 -2.71 -7.43 -4.53
N HIS A 34 -3.84 -7.38 -5.22
CA HIS A 34 -4.89 -6.41 -4.99
C HIS A 34 -6.08 -7.09 -4.31
N LEU A 35 -6.73 -6.34 -3.43
CA LEU A 35 -8.08 -6.62 -2.96
C LEU A 35 -9.01 -5.69 -3.71
N LEU A 36 -10.08 -6.28 -4.24
CA LEU A 36 -10.99 -5.63 -5.17
C LEU A 36 -12.30 -5.26 -4.47
N GLU A 37 -12.92 -4.20 -4.97
CA GLU A 37 -14.29 -3.86 -4.62
C GLU A 37 -15.22 -5.07 -4.84
N PRO A 38 -16.09 -5.40 -3.88
CA PRO A 38 -17.07 -6.46 -4.08
C PRO A 38 -18.13 -6.12 -5.13
N PRO A 39 -18.83 -7.14 -5.65
CA PRO A 39 -20.15 -6.94 -6.24
C PRO A 39 -21.08 -6.19 -5.28
N ALA A 40 -21.98 -5.37 -5.81
CA ALA A 40 -22.81 -4.44 -5.04
C ALA A 40 -23.66 -5.07 -3.92
N ALA A 41 -23.98 -6.36 -4.03
CA ALA A 41 -24.71 -7.08 -2.99
C ALA A 41 -23.84 -7.57 -1.82
N ALA A 42 -22.52 -7.56 -1.96
CA ALA A 42 -21.56 -8.02 -0.96
C ALA A 42 -20.93 -6.84 -0.19
N ARG A 43 -20.35 -7.15 0.98
CA ARG A 43 -19.79 -6.16 1.92
C ARG A 43 -18.42 -6.56 2.45
N GLU A 44 -17.71 -7.38 1.69
CA GLU A 44 -16.35 -7.80 2.00
C GLU A 44 -15.52 -7.73 0.71
N PRO A 45 -14.22 -7.42 0.79
CA PRO A 45 -13.40 -7.32 -0.41
C PRO A 45 -13.21 -8.68 -1.07
N PHE A 46 -12.97 -8.64 -2.39
CA PHE A 46 -12.71 -9.82 -3.20
C PHE A 46 -11.23 -9.93 -3.52
N ILE A 47 -10.78 -11.14 -3.81
CA ILE A 47 -9.39 -11.44 -4.16
C ILE A 47 -9.36 -12.40 -5.33
N ALA A 48 -8.39 -12.20 -6.24
CA ALA A 48 -8.04 -13.17 -7.27
C ALA A 48 -7.05 -14.20 -6.70
N PRO A 49 -7.44 -15.44 -6.40
CA PRO A 49 -6.56 -16.41 -5.75
C PRO A 49 -5.30 -16.69 -6.58
N ALA A 50 -5.40 -16.70 -7.92
CA ALA A 50 -4.26 -16.90 -8.80
C ALA A 50 -3.18 -15.82 -8.62
N HIS A 51 -3.56 -14.55 -8.47
CA HIS A 51 -2.60 -13.45 -8.26
C HIS A 51 -1.97 -13.53 -6.86
N ALA A 52 -2.80 -13.72 -5.82
CA ALA A 52 -2.32 -13.84 -4.45
C ALA A 52 -1.34 -15.01 -4.27
N ILE A 53 -1.69 -16.19 -4.78
CA ILE A 53 -0.84 -17.38 -4.72
C ILE A 53 0.46 -17.18 -5.52
N ALA A 54 0.42 -16.51 -6.68
CA ALA A 54 1.62 -16.22 -7.45
C ALA A 54 2.58 -15.30 -6.70
N SER A 55 2.09 -14.28 -6.01
CA SER A 55 2.91 -13.38 -5.19
C SER A 55 3.52 -14.11 -3.98
N LEU A 56 2.76 -14.95 -3.29
CA LEU A 56 3.30 -15.79 -2.22
C LEU A 56 4.36 -16.80 -2.73
N ALA A 57 4.14 -17.40 -3.90
CA ALA A 57 5.09 -18.34 -4.51
C ALA A 57 6.42 -17.66 -4.88
N ARG A 58 6.38 -16.44 -5.41
CA ARG A 58 7.59 -15.65 -5.67
C ARG A 58 8.32 -15.29 -4.38
N GLY A 59 7.59 -14.95 -3.31
CA GLY A 59 8.16 -14.75 -1.99
C GLY A 59 8.90 -15.98 -1.43
N ILE A 60 8.47 -17.19 -1.80
CA ILE A 60 9.17 -18.45 -1.48
C ILE A 60 10.46 -18.61 -2.32
N GLY A 61 10.55 -17.95 -3.47
CA GLY A 61 11.70 -17.95 -4.38
C GLY A 61 11.45 -18.60 -5.74
N LEU A 62 10.20 -18.77 -6.16
CA LEU A 62 9.90 -19.23 -7.53
C LEU A 62 10.08 -18.07 -8.52
N SER A 63 10.53 -18.38 -9.75
CA SER A 63 10.50 -17.41 -10.85
C SER A 63 9.08 -16.99 -11.20
N THR A 64 8.91 -15.81 -11.80
CA THR A 64 7.60 -15.26 -12.17
C THR A 64 6.75 -16.24 -12.99
N ASP A 65 7.32 -16.87 -14.02
CA ASP A 65 6.57 -17.80 -14.90
C ASP A 65 6.14 -19.08 -14.18
N HIS A 66 7.02 -19.65 -13.35
CA HIS A 66 6.69 -20.83 -12.56
C HIS A 66 5.65 -20.51 -11.48
N ALA A 67 5.77 -19.35 -10.82
CA ALA A 67 4.80 -18.87 -9.85
C ALA A 67 3.42 -18.69 -10.48
N LYS A 68 3.32 -17.99 -11.62
CA LYS A 68 2.07 -17.82 -12.38
C LYS A 68 1.45 -19.17 -12.76
N THR A 69 2.25 -20.10 -13.27
CA THR A 69 1.78 -21.43 -13.70
C THR A 69 1.24 -22.24 -12.52
N GLN A 70 1.98 -22.32 -11.41
CA GLN A 70 1.52 -23.07 -10.23
C GLN A 70 0.30 -22.43 -9.58
N ALA A 71 0.24 -21.10 -9.54
CA ALA A 71 -0.87 -20.38 -8.97
C ALA A 71 -2.16 -20.57 -9.78
N LYS A 72 -2.07 -20.53 -11.12
CA LYS A 72 -3.20 -20.86 -12.00
C LYS A 72 -3.73 -22.27 -11.74
N GLN A 73 -2.85 -23.27 -11.71
CA GLN A 73 -3.25 -24.66 -11.43
C GLN A 73 -3.86 -24.82 -10.03
N ALA A 74 -3.37 -24.09 -9.03
CA ALA A 74 -3.92 -24.12 -7.68
C ALA A 74 -5.33 -23.49 -7.63
N ALA A 75 -5.52 -22.35 -8.29
CA ALA A 75 -6.81 -21.68 -8.39
C ALA A 75 -7.84 -22.52 -9.17
N GLU A 76 -7.44 -23.18 -10.27
CA GLU A 76 -8.29 -24.11 -11.02
C GLU A 76 -8.75 -25.28 -10.14
N ARG A 77 -7.85 -25.92 -9.40
CA ARG A 77 -8.21 -26.98 -8.43
C ARG A 77 -9.15 -26.48 -7.33
N MET A 78 -8.92 -25.26 -6.84
CA MET A 78 -9.77 -24.63 -5.82
C MET A 78 -11.20 -24.43 -6.36
N MET A 79 -11.33 -23.94 -7.59
CA MET A 79 -12.63 -23.74 -8.25
C MET A 79 -13.35 -25.07 -8.52
N GLU A 80 -12.63 -26.10 -8.99
CA GLU A 80 -13.19 -27.44 -9.21
C GLU A 80 -13.68 -28.09 -7.92
N ALA A 81 -12.91 -27.98 -6.83
CA ALA A 81 -13.28 -28.53 -5.53
C ALA A 81 -14.44 -27.77 -4.87
N HIS A 82 -14.55 -26.47 -5.15
CA HIS A 82 -15.50 -25.58 -4.48
C HIS A 82 -16.20 -24.61 -5.45
N PRO A 83 -17.07 -25.13 -6.33
CA PRO A 83 -17.77 -24.29 -7.32
C PRO A 83 -18.80 -23.33 -6.69
N CYS A 84 -19.23 -23.58 -5.46
CA CYS A 84 -20.26 -22.78 -4.77
C CYS A 84 -19.72 -21.62 -3.93
N TRP A 85 -18.41 -21.34 -3.96
CA TRP A 85 -17.74 -20.30 -3.17
C TRP A 85 -17.97 -18.86 -3.67
N GLY A 86 -19.01 -18.62 -4.46
CA GLY A 86 -19.35 -17.28 -4.94
C GLY A 86 -18.31 -16.71 -5.90
N TRP A 87 -17.77 -17.54 -6.81
CA TRP A 87 -16.83 -17.09 -7.83
C TRP A 87 -17.45 -16.01 -8.74
N VAL A 88 -16.70 -14.93 -8.93
CA VAL A 88 -17.07 -13.79 -9.78
C VAL A 88 -15.98 -13.55 -10.81
N TYR A 89 -16.38 -13.18 -12.02
CA TYR A 89 -15.48 -12.65 -13.03
C TYR A 89 -15.76 -11.15 -13.14
N PHE A 90 -14.73 -10.34 -12.96
CA PHE A 90 -14.82 -8.90 -13.13
C PHE A 90 -14.48 -8.50 -14.56
N TYR A 91 -14.99 -7.34 -14.98
CA TYR A 91 -14.53 -6.68 -16.19
C TYR A 91 -13.19 -6.04 -15.92
N ASP A 92 -12.32 -6.04 -16.93
CA ASP A 92 -11.08 -5.27 -16.97
C ASP A 92 -10.91 -4.79 -18.41
N SER A 93 -10.63 -3.51 -18.55
CA SER A 93 -10.54 -2.82 -19.83
C SER A 93 -9.31 -3.24 -20.65
N PHE A 94 -8.29 -3.81 -20.00
CA PHE A 94 -7.02 -4.28 -20.57
C PHE A 94 -6.95 -5.81 -20.70
N ASP A 95 -7.59 -6.58 -19.82
CA ASP A 95 -7.61 -8.05 -19.85
C ASP A 95 -9.03 -8.65 -19.69
N PRO A 96 -9.68 -9.07 -20.79
CA PRO A 96 -11.01 -9.67 -20.75
C PRO A 96 -11.06 -11.09 -20.17
N GLU A 97 -9.91 -11.71 -19.87
CA GLU A 97 -9.78 -13.06 -19.32
C GLU A 97 -9.15 -13.07 -17.91
N LEU A 98 -9.35 -11.98 -17.15
CA LEU A 98 -8.93 -11.90 -15.76
C LEU A 98 -9.32 -13.16 -14.95
N PRO A 99 -8.47 -13.58 -14.00
CA PRO A 99 -8.78 -14.70 -13.14
C PRO A 99 -10.06 -14.48 -12.32
N ALA A 100 -10.78 -15.57 -12.08
CA ALA A 100 -11.95 -15.53 -11.21
C ALA A 100 -11.56 -15.10 -9.78
N CYS A 101 -12.44 -14.33 -9.17
CA CYS A 101 -12.30 -13.79 -7.82
C CYS A 101 -13.28 -14.45 -6.86
N ILE A 102 -12.95 -14.46 -5.57
CA ILE A 102 -13.80 -14.94 -4.48
C ILE A 102 -13.76 -13.95 -3.30
N PRO A 103 -14.71 -14.02 -2.36
CA PRO A 103 -14.63 -13.25 -1.13
C PRO A 103 -13.35 -13.58 -0.34
N ILE A 104 -12.71 -12.56 0.23
CA ILE A 104 -11.41 -12.74 0.90
C ILE A 104 -11.49 -13.72 2.08
N SER A 105 -12.61 -13.74 2.82
CA SER A 105 -12.82 -14.66 3.94
C SER A 105 -12.71 -16.12 3.50
N THR A 106 -13.27 -16.44 2.34
CA THR A 106 -13.21 -17.78 1.76
C THR A 106 -11.78 -18.16 1.38
N PHE A 107 -11.02 -17.22 0.80
CA PHE A 107 -9.62 -17.44 0.47
C PHE A 107 -8.77 -17.66 1.74
N ILE A 108 -9.01 -16.88 2.80
CA ILE A 108 -8.32 -16.99 4.10
C ILE A 108 -8.55 -18.38 4.71
N ASP A 109 -9.79 -18.85 4.76
CA ASP A 109 -10.13 -20.17 5.31
C ASP A 109 -9.45 -21.29 4.53
N TRP A 110 -9.46 -21.20 3.20
CA TRP A 110 -8.73 -22.13 2.34
C TRP A 110 -7.23 -22.08 2.58
N LEU A 111 -6.64 -20.88 2.68
CA LEU A 111 -5.21 -20.68 2.88
C LEU A 111 -4.74 -21.34 4.17
N ARG A 112 -5.48 -21.20 5.28
CA ARG A 112 -5.14 -21.83 6.57
C ARG A 112 -5.02 -23.35 6.47
N ILE A 113 -5.81 -23.98 5.61
CA ILE A 113 -5.85 -25.44 5.44
C ILE A 113 -4.79 -25.90 4.43
N GLU A 114 -4.73 -25.26 3.27
CA GLU A 114 -3.95 -25.74 2.12
C GLU A 114 -2.51 -25.22 2.08
N TRP A 115 -2.20 -24.14 2.80
CA TRP A 115 -0.87 -23.53 2.76
C TRP A 115 0.28 -24.50 3.04
N PRO A 116 0.22 -25.39 4.05
CA PRO A 116 1.32 -26.33 4.30
C PRO A 116 1.61 -27.26 3.10
N THR A 117 0.55 -27.72 2.43
CA THR A 117 0.66 -28.60 1.25
C THR A 117 1.15 -27.81 0.04
N LEU A 118 0.56 -26.65 -0.21
CA LEU A 118 0.90 -25.77 -1.33
C LEU A 118 2.36 -25.32 -1.24
N ARG A 119 2.79 -24.83 -0.08
CA ARG A 119 4.17 -24.39 0.18
C ARG A 119 5.16 -25.53 -0.03
N LYS A 120 4.85 -26.74 0.43
CA LYS A 120 5.72 -27.92 0.22
C LYS A 120 5.91 -28.23 -1.27
N SER A 121 4.83 -28.13 -2.05
CA SER A 121 4.89 -28.31 -3.51
C SER A 121 5.74 -27.22 -4.18
N MET A 122 5.57 -25.96 -3.76
CA MET A 122 6.34 -24.83 -4.28
C MET A 122 7.83 -24.97 -3.98
N LEU A 123 8.19 -25.31 -2.74
CA LEU A 123 9.58 -25.52 -2.33
C LEU A 123 10.28 -26.62 -3.12
N ALA A 124 9.56 -27.64 -3.58
CA ALA A 124 10.14 -28.69 -4.44
C ALA A 124 10.56 -28.16 -5.82
N GLY A 125 9.98 -27.04 -6.28
CA GLY A 125 10.32 -26.38 -7.53
C GLY A 125 11.37 -25.26 -7.41
N VAL A 126 11.86 -24.98 -6.20
CA VAL A 126 12.91 -23.98 -5.98
C VAL A 126 14.27 -24.62 -6.20
N HIS A 127 14.97 -24.23 -7.26
CA HIS A 127 16.39 -24.52 -7.43
C HIS A 127 17.20 -23.54 -6.58
N GLU A 128 18.27 -24.00 -5.92
CA GLU A 128 19.10 -23.23 -4.97
C GLU A 128 19.45 -21.82 -5.48
N LEU A 129 18.64 -20.83 -5.09
CA LEU A 129 18.97 -19.41 -5.15
C LEU A 129 19.33 -19.00 -3.73
N ASP A 130 20.64 -18.92 -3.48
CA ASP A 130 21.25 -18.54 -2.20
C ASP A 130 21.39 -17.01 -2.12
N VAL A 131 20.25 -16.31 -2.13
CA VAL A 131 20.21 -14.88 -1.81
C VAL A 131 19.63 -14.75 -0.39
N SER A 132 20.39 -14.14 0.51
CA SER A 132 20.05 -13.99 1.94
C SER A 132 18.68 -13.35 2.18
N SER A 133 18.24 -12.45 1.29
CA SER A 133 16.91 -11.81 1.37
C SER A 133 15.75 -12.74 1.00
N THR A 134 15.92 -13.61 0.00
CA THR A 134 14.94 -14.66 -0.35
C THR A 134 14.77 -15.67 0.78
N ARG A 135 15.84 -15.95 1.53
CA ARG A 135 15.77 -16.82 2.71
C ARG A 135 14.89 -16.23 3.80
N LEU A 136 15.02 -14.94 4.12
CA LEU A 136 14.19 -14.26 5.11
C LEU A 136 12.72 -14.25 4.70
N CYS A 137 12.40 -13.96 3.43
CA CYS A 137 11.03 -14.04 2.91
C CYS A 137 10.48 -15.47 2.96
N ARG A 138 11.29 -16.48 2.64
CA ARG A 138 10.89 -17.89 2.70
C ARG A 138 10.59 -18.38 4.12
N GLU A 139 11.35 -17.89 5.10
CA GLU A 139 11.13 -18.15 6.53
C GLU A 139 9.89 -17.37 7.03
N ALA A 140 9.70 -16.13 6.57
CA ALA A 140 8.48 -15.32 6.80
C ALA A 140 7.19 -16.03 6.42
N LEU A 141 7.23 -16.68 5.27
CA LEU A 141 6.12 -17.39 4.65
C LEU A 141 5.97 -18.82 5.18
N ALA A 142 6.75 -19.24 6.17
CA ALA A 142 6.59 -20.54 6.81
C ALA A 142 5.30 -20.62 7.64
N ASP A 143 4.89 -19.51 8.24
CA ASP A 143 3.68 -19.43 9.04
C ASP A 143 2.48 -18.99 8.19
N GLY A 144 1.73 -19.96 7.67
CA GLY A 144 0.50 -19.69 6.92
C GLY A 144 -0.60 -19.04 7.74
N ASN A 145 -0.61 -19.24 9.06
CA ASN A 145 -1.60 -18.61 9.92
C ASN A 145 -1.30 -17.12 10.08
N GLY A 146 -0.03 -16.73 10.21
CA GLY A 146 0.37 -15.32 10.23
C GLY A 146 -0.07 -14.55 8.98
N ILE A 147 0.07 -15.15 7.80
CA ILE A 147 -0.41 -14.56 6.53
C ILE A 147 -1.94 -14.42 6.55
N ALA A 148 -2.64 -15.49 6.94
CA ALA A 148 -4.10 -15.52 6.99
C ALA A 148 -4.67 -14.52 8.02
N ASP A 149 -4.05 -14.39 9.19
CA ASP A 149 -4.40 -13.43 10.24
C ASP A 149 -4.19 -12.00 9.77
N PHE A 150 -3.07 -11.73 9.09
CA PHE A 150 -2.80 -10.43 8.50
C PHE A 150 -3.85 -10.05 7.45
N LEU A 151 -4.20 -10.96 6.53
CA LEU A 151 -5.24 -10.72 5.52
C LEU A 151 -6.63 -10.51 6.16
N ALA A 152 -6.93 -11.23 7.24
CA ALA A 152 -8.17 -11.03 7.98
C ALA A 152 -8.24 -9.63 8.62
N ASN A 153 -7.14 -9.17 9.22
CA ASN A 153 -7.05 -7.82 9.78
C ASN A 153 -7.13 -6.75 8.69
N ALA A 154 -6.46 -6.95 7.55
CA ALA A 154 -6.53 -6.04 6.41
C ALA A 154 -7.97 -5.92 5.89
N ALA A 155 -8.68 -7.04 5.73
CA ALA A 155 -10.08 -7.05 5.33
C ALA A 155 -10.98 -6.28 6.32
N ASP A 156 -10.78 -6.47 7.63
CA ASP A 156 -11.56 -5.77 8.66
C ASP A 156 -11.29 -4.25 8.67
N VAL A 157 -10.05 -3.83 8.40
CA VAL A 157 -9.70 -2.41 8.21
C VAL A 157 -10.39 -1.85 6.98
N ILE A 158 -10.28 -2.53 5.83
CA ILE A 158 -10.91 -2.13 4.55
C ILE A 158 -12.41 -1.95 4.73
N VAL A 159 -13.10 -2.93 5.32
CA VAL A 159 -14.56 -2.88 5.48
C VAL A 159 -15.04 -1.63 6.26
N ARG A 160 -14.22 -1.13 7.19
CA ARG A 160 -14.52 0.06 8.00
C ARG A 160 -13.97 1.37 7.43
N ALA A 161 -13.01 1.29 6.52
CA ALA A 161 -12.33 2.47 6.00
C ALA A 161 -13.29 3.31 5.15
N PRO A 162 -13.34 4.64 5.35
CA PRO A 162 -14.11 5.54 4.50
C PRO A 162 -13.35 5.75 3.18
N MET A 163 -13.52 4.82 2.24
CA MET A 163 -12.76 4.78 0.98
C MET A 163 -13.53 5.27 -0.22
N PHE A 164 -14.84 5.38 -0.13
CA PHE A 164 -15.68 5.60 -1.31
C PHE A 164 -16.30 7.00 -1.32
N PRO A 165 -15.90 7.89 -2.24
CA PRO A 165 -16.49 9.23 -2.33
C PRO A 165 -17.99 9.15 -2.68
N ASP A 166 -18.78 10.06 -2.12
CA ASP A 166 -20.14 10.30 -2.61
C ASP A 166 -20.06 11.10 -3.92
N PRO A 167 -20.63 10.62 -5.04
CA PRO A 167 -20.69 11.38 -6.29
C PRO A 167 -21.26 12.79 -6.13
N ALA A 168 -22.15 13.01 -5.16
CA ALA A 168 -22.80 14.29 -4.88
C ALA A 168 -22.01 15.19 -3.90
N ASP A 169 -21.13 14.61 -3.07
CA ASP A 169 -20.27 15.33 -2.13
C ASP A 169 -18.96 14.55 -1.91
N TRP A 170 -17.92 14.95 -2.64
CA TRP A 170 -16.66 14.21 -2.70
C TRP A 170 -15.87 14.28 -1.40
N GLN A 171 -16.21 15.22 -0.51
CA GLN A 171 -15.64 15.29 0.83
C GLN A 171 -16.29 14.27 1.77
N HIS A 172 -17.47 13.76 1.42
CA HIS A 172 -18.13 12.71 2.16
C HIS A 172 -17.70 11.34 1.66
N MET A 173 -16.91 10.66 2.48
CA MET A 173 -16.42 9.32 2.19
C MET A 173 -17.23 8.28 2.97
N SER A 174 -17.69 7.24 2.27
CA SER A 174 -18.43 6.12 2.83
C SER A 174 -17.56 4.87 2.95
N SER A 175 -17.88 4.02 3.93
CA SER A 175 -17.23 2.71 4.08
C SER A 175 -17.98 1.62 3.35
N MET A 176 -17.31 0.51 3.05
CA MET A 176 -17.96 -0.68 2.49
C MET A 176 -19.08 -1.20 3.39
N ARG A 177 -18.92 -1.08 4.72
CA ARG A 177 -19.93 -1.47 5.72
C ARG A 177 -21.21 -0.64 5.61
N ASP A 178 -21.05 0.66 5.41
CA ASP A 178 -22.15 1.65 5.48
C ASP A 178 -22.77 1.94 4.11
N ARG A 179 -22.14 1.49 3.03
CA ARG A 179 -22.62 1.70 1.66
C ARG A 179 -24.00 1.09 1.41
N VAL A 180 -24.80 1.83 0.65
CA VAL A 180 -26.07 1.35 0.08
C VAL A 180 -25.73 0.32 -1.00
N ALA A 181 -26.40 -0.83 -0.98
CA ALA A 181 -26.11 -1.97 -1.86
C ALA A 181 -26.31 -1.70 -3.37
N LEU A 182 -26.80 -0.52 -3.77
CA LEU A 182 -26.96 -0.11 -5.15
C LEU A 182 -26.75 1.41 -5.23
N MET A 183 -25.71 1.86 -5.94
CA MET A 183 -25.53 3.29 -6.24
C MET A 183 -26.66 3.82 -7.13
N GLN A 184 -26.88 5.13 -7.09
CA GLN A 184 -27.79 5.77 -8.03
C GLN A 184 -27.23 5.67 -9.46
N PRO A 185 -28.08 5.44 -10.47
CA PRO A 185 -27.65 5.31 -11.87
C PRO A 185 -26.82 6.46 -12.45
N LYS A 186 -26.79 7.63 -11.80
CA LYS A 186 -25.93 8.77 -12.18
C LYS A 186 -24.42 8.49 -12.04
N ALA A 187 -24.04 7.45 -11.32
CA ALA A 187 -22.67 6.97 -11.18
C ALA A 187 -22.34 5.77 -12.09
N MET A 188 -23.24 5.39 -13.02
CA MET A 188 -23.10 4.20 -13.88
C MET A 188 -22.57 4.53 -15.28
N ILE A 189 -21.73 5.55 -15.41
CA ILE A 189 -21.18 6.00 -16.69
C ILE A 189 -19.74 5.59 -16.73
N GLU A 190 -19.37 4.97 -17.82
CA GLU A 190 -18.09 4.32 -17.97
C GLU A 190 -17.41 4.91 -19.19
N PHE A 191 -16.12 5.08 -19.06
CA PHE A 191 -15.26 5.22 -20.21
C PHE A 191 -15.39 3.95 -21.06
N VAL A 192 -15.70 4.13 -22.34
CA VAL A 192 -15.56 3.04 -23.30
C VAL A 192 -14.22 3.28 -23.95
N PRO A 193 -13.24 2.34 -23.86
CA PRO A 193 -11.88 2.62 -24.31
C PRO A 193 -11.87 3.30 -25.67
N GLY A 194 -11.59 4.60 -25.60
CA GLY A 194 -11.45 5.53 -26.71
C GLY A 194 -10.23 5.16 -27.53
N ALA A 195 -10.04 5.89 -28.62
CA ALA A 195 -9.06 5.60 -29.66
C ALA A 195 -7.63 5.34 -29.11
N PRO A 196 -6.82 4.54 -29.81
CA PRO A 196 -5.43 4.33 -29.44
C PRO A 196 -4.63 5.63 -29.56
N TRP A 197 -4.26 6.23 -28.43
CA TRP A 197 -3.43 7.43 -28.38
C TRP A 197 -1.99 7.14 -28.85
N PRO A 198 -1.47 7.83 -29.88
CA PRO A 198 -0.13 7.59 -30.42
C PRO A 198 1.04 8.10 -29.56
N GLU A 199 0.79 8.87 -28.49
CA GLU A 199 1.81 9.78 -27.92
C GLU A 199 2.44 9.38 -26.57
N PHE A 200 2.18 8.19 -26.04
CA PHE A 200 2.96 7.69 -24.89
C PHE A 200 4.03 6.70 -25.34
N GLU A 201 5.27 7.07 -25.00
CA GLU A 201 6.58 6.54 -25.41
C GLU A 201 6.72 5.00 -25.42
N GLU A 202 7.76 4.58 -26.14
CA GLU A 202 8.14 3.24 -26.62
C GLU A 202 7.69 2.02 -25.78
N PRO A 203 7.38 0.88 -26.45
CA PRO A 203 6.84 -0.31 -25.81
C PRO A 203 7.91 -1.01 -24.97
N ASP A 204 7.95 -0.70 -23.69
CA ASP A 204 8.55 -1.60 -22.70
C ASP A 204 7.46 -2.52 -22.11
N SER A 205 7.47 -3.75 -22.65
CA SER A 205 6.77 -4.96 -22.21
C SER A 205 5.24 -5.04 -22.32
N ASP A 206 4.81 -6.11 -22.98
CA ASP A 206 3.47 -6.69 -23.17
C ASP A 206 2.50 -6.04 -24.20
N ASP A 207 2.17 -6.87 -25.20
CA ASP A 207 1.63 -6.67 -26.56
C ASP A 207 0.14 -6.21 -26.64
N TRP A 208 -0.46 -5.76 -25.54
CA TRP A 208 -1.90 -5.49 -25.47
C TRP A 208 -2.33 -4.27 -26.32
N ARG A 209 -1.48 -3.23 -26.40
CA ARG A 209 -1.74 -2.04 -27.24
C ARG A 209 -1.76 -2.38 -28.73
N ALA A 210 -0.84 -3.22 -29.18
CA ALA A 210 -0.78 -3.64 -30.57
C ALA A 210 -1.99 -4.52 -30.95
N GLU A 211 -2.44 -5.38 -30.04
CA GLU A 211 -3.67 -6.15 -30.21
C GLU A 211 -4.92 -5.27 -30.22
N TRP A 212 -5.00 -4.27 -29.33
CA TRP A 212 -6.08 -3.29 -29.31
C TRP A 212 -6.18 -2.51 -30.63
N ILE A 213 -5.07 -1.95 -31.11
CA ILE A 213 -4.99 -1.19 -32.36
C ILE A 213 -5.38 -2.06 -33.56
N SER A 214 -4.86 -3.28 -33.64
CA SER A 214 -4.98 -4.11 -34.84
C SER A 214 -6.27 -4.92 -34.92
N LYS A 215 -6.88 -5.28 -33.78
CA LYS A 215 -8.09 -6.11 -33.73
C LYS A 215 -9.28 -5.41 -33.08
N ALA A 216 -9.04 -4.66 -32.01
CA ALA A 216 -10.12 -4.11 -31.19
C ALA A 216 -10.78 -2.88 -31.74
N TYR A 217 -9.94 -1.92 -32.09
CA TYR A 217 -10.41 -0.65 -32.55
C TYR A 217 -11.33 -0.74 -33.78
N PRO A 218 -11.03 -1.53 -34.83
CA PRO A 218 -11.94 -1.64 -35.99
C PRO A 218 -13.32 -2.22 -35.64
N LEU A 219 -13.35 -3.23 -34.77
CA LEU A 219 -14.60 -3.83 -34.30
C LEU A 219 -15.37 -2.87 -33.39
N PHE A 220 -14.66 -2.09 -32.59
CA PHE A 220 -15.23 -1.04 -31.75
C PHE A 220 -15.86 0.06 -32.61
N SER A 221 -15.15 0.61 -33.60
CA SER A 221 -15.70 1.61 -34.51
C SER A 221 -16.93 1.10 -35.25
N GLN A 222 -16.93 -0.17 -35.68
CA GLN A 222 -18.09 -0.78 -36.33
C GLN A 222 -19.28 -0.91 -35.36
N TRP A 223 -19.03 -1.37 -34.14
CA TRP A 223 -20.04 -1.47 -33.10
C TRP A 223 -20.60 -0.09 -32.71
N ARG A 224 -19.73 0.91 -32.60
CA ARG A 224 -20.06 2.31 -32.28
C ARG A 224 -21.06 2.91 -33.28
N GLU A 225 -20.85 2.69 -34.58
CA GLU A 225 -21.79 3.17 -35.58
C GLU A 225 -23.09 2.35 -35.63
N GLN A 226 -23.05 1.07 -35.26
CA GLN A 226 -24.26 0.25 -35.14
C GLN A 226 -25.11 0.63 -33.92
N ILE A 227 -24.48 0.99 -32.80
CA ILE A 227 -25.18 1.35 -31.57
C ILE A 227 -25.73 2.78 -31.61
N ARG A 228 -25.13 3.69 -32.41
CA ARG A 228 -25.59 5.08 -32.57
C ARG A 228 -27.10 5.26 -32.74
N PRO A 229 -27.75 4.69 -33.77
CA PRO A 229 -29.21 4.84 -33.92
C PRO A 229 -30.02 4.21 -32.79
N ILE A 230 -29.48 3.20 -32.10
CA ILE A 230 -30.12 2.55 -30.95
C ILE A 230 -30.01 3.44 -29.71
N ALA A 231 -28.84 4.02 -29.47
CA ALA A 231 -28.59 4.97 -28.38
C ALA A 231 -29.44 6.23 -28.54
N ASP A 232 -29.60 6.74 -29.77
CA ASP A 232 -30.47 7.88 -30.05
C ASP A 232 -31.94 7.56 -29.70
N ALA A 233 -32.45 6.42 -30.17
CA ALA A 233 -33.82 5.99 -29.90
C ALA A 233 -34.07 5.71 -28.39
N LEU A 234 -33.08 5.12 -27.70
CA LEU A 234 -33.12 4.96 -26.25
C LEU A 234 -33.17 6.31 -25.55
N SER A 235 -32.33 7.26 -25.98
CA SER A 235 -32.25 8.59 -25.39
C SER A 235 -33.56 9.37 -25.54
N GLU A 236 -34.20 9.28 -26.72
CA GLU A 236 -35.54 9.84 -26.95
C GLU A 236 -36.60 9.21 -26.05
N THR A 237 -36.56 7.88 -25.89
CA THR A 237 -37.53 7.13 -25.09
C THR A 237 -37.38 7.41 -23.59
N LEU A 238 -36.14 7.54 -23.12
CA LEU A 238 -35.80 7.71 -21.71
C LEU A 238 -35.76 9.18 -21.28
N GLY A 239 -35.68 10.11 -22.23
CA GLY A 239 -35.58 11.55 -21.98
C GLY A 239 -34.21 11.98 -21.41
N GLN A 240 -33.19 11.13 -21.54
CA GLN A 240 -31.81 11.33 -21.07
C GLN A 240 -30.88 10.62 -22.04
N SER A 241 -29.70 11.20 -22.35
CA SER A 241 -28.71 10.53 -23.18
C SER A 241 -28.23 9.24 -22.51
N VAL A 242 -27.98 8.18 -23.27
CA VAL A 242 -27.32 6.94 -22.79
C VAL A 242 -25.88 6.78 -23.29
N TYR A 243 -25.47 7.63 -24.24
CA TYR A 243 -24.16 7.58 -24.88
C TYR A 243 -23.75 8.97 -25.35
N TYR A 244 -22.51 9.34 -25.09
CA TYR A 244 -21.84 10.49 -25.65
C TYR A 244 -20.82 10.00 -26.68
N PHE A 245 -20.99 10.44 -27.93
CA PHE A 245 -20.12 10.07 -29.03
C PHE A 245 -19.03 11.13 -29.19
N ALA A 246 -17.80 10.79 -28.83
CA ALA A 246 -16.64 11.67 -28.99
C ALA A 246 -16.35 12.01 -30.46
N ASP A 247 -15.72 13.16 -30.68
CA ASP A 247 -15.09 13.52 -31.94
C ASP A 247 -13.82 12.68 -32.13
N PRO A 248 -13.77 11.77 -33.13
CA PRO A 248 -12.59 10.93 -33.37
C PRO A 248 -11.32 11.71 -33.75
N GLU A 249 -11.44 13.01 -34.04
CA GLU A 249 -10.33 13.90 -34.41
C GLU A 249 -9.85 14.78 -33.23
N ASP A 250 -10.48 14.71 -32.06
CA ASP A 250 -10.07 15.44 -30.85
C ASP A 250 -9.46 14.47 -29.83
N ASP A 251 -8.15 14.61 -29.60
CA ASP A 251 -7.42 13.73 -28.70
C ASP A 251 -7.74 13.92 -27.20
N LEU A 252 -8.58 14.90 -26.88
CA LEU A 252 -9.05 15.17 -25.52
C LEU A 252 -10.53 14.81 -25.34
N ASP A 253 -11.19 14.28 -26.38
CA ASP A 253 -12.62 13.93 -26.36
C ASP A 253 -12.80 12.41 -26.36
N ASP A 254 -13.57 11.90 -25.39
CA ASP A 254 -13.68 10.47 -25.12
C ASP A 254 -15.14 9.98 -25.10
N ASP A 255 -15.39 8.79 -25.69
CA ASP A 255 -16.72 8.19 -25.68
C ASP A 255 -17.13 7.87 -24.23
N CYS A 256 -18.28 8.38 -23.81
CA CYS A 256 -18.86 8.07 -22.50
C CYS A 256 -20.16 7.31 -22.69
N ALA A 257 -20.30 6.14 -22.05
CA ALA A 257 -21.50 5.34 -22.20
C ALA A 257 -22.08 4.93 -20.85
N HIS A 258 -23.41 4.79 -20.81
CA HIS A 258 -24.03 4.08 -19.72
C HIS A 258 -23.52 2.63 -19.69
N ARG A 259 -23.20 2.13 -18.49
CA ARG A 259 -22.62 0.81 -18.21
C ARG A 259 -23.22 -0.37 -18.99
N PHE A 260 -24.53 -0.38 -19.22
CA PHE A 260 -25.20 -1.43 -19.99
C PHE A 260 -24.77 -1.50 -21.47
N LEU A 261 -24.45 -0.35 -22.09
CA LEU A 261 -23.94 -0.33 -23.46
C LEU A 261 -22.51 -0.85 -23.53
N VAL A 262 -21.69 -0.65 -22.49
CA VAL A 262 -20.37 -1.27 -22.39
C VAL A 262 -20.48 -2.78 -22.21
N LEU A 263 -21.41 -3.27 -21.39
CA LEU A 263 -21.68 -4.72 -21.32
C LEU A 263 -22.11 -5.29 -22.68
N HIS A 264 -22.88 -4.53 -23.46
CA HIS A 264 -23.25 -4.92 -24.81
C HIS A 264 -22.02 -4.98 -25.73
N TRP A 265 -21.09 -4.03 -25.59
CA TRP A 265 -19.79 -4.08 -26.25
C TRP A 265 -19.01 -5.34 -25.85
N CYS A 266 -18.87 -5.65 -24.56
CA CYS A 266 -18.19 -6.87 -24.09
C CYS A 266 -18.77 -8.15 -24.74
N CYS A 267 -20.11 -8.24 -24.79
CA CYS A 267 -20.81 -9.36 -25.43
C CYS A 267 -20.62 -9.43 -26.96
N THR A 268 -20.22 -8.33 -27.59
CA THR A 268 -19.94 -8.25 -29.04
C THR A 268 -18.48 -8.57 -29.33
N TRP A 269 -17.59 -8.03 -28.51
CA TRP A 269 -16.14 -8.15 -28.59
C TRP A 269 -15.67 -9.58 -28.35
N LEU A 270 -15.99 -10.14 -27.18
CA LEU A 270 -15.56 -11.47 -26.76
C LEU A 270 -16.72 -12.26 -26.14
N PRO A 271 -17.69 -12.72 -26.95
CA PRO A 271 -18.89 -13.41 -26.48
C PRO A 271 -18.60 -14.71 -25.70
N GLU A 272 -17.44 -15.31 -25.94
CA GLU A 272 -17.02 -16.57 -25.31
C GLU A 272 -16.17 -16.38 -24.05
N SER A 273 -15.92 -15.13 -23.62
CA SER A 273 -15.08 -14.90 -22.45
C SER A 273 -15.71 -15.40 -21.17
N ASN A 274 -14.88 -15.69 -20.16
CA ASN A 274 -15.39 -16.10 -18.86
C ASN A 274 -16.27 -15.02 -18.22
N PHE A 275 -15.93 -13.75 -18.41
CA PHE A 275 -16.76 -12.62 -17.98
C PHE A 275 -18.14 -12.65 -18.65
N VAL A 276 -18.24 -12.78 -19.97
CA VAL A 276 -19.54 -12.81 -20.66
C VAL A 276 -20.35 -14.04 -20.27
N LYS A 277 -19.72 -15.21 -20.13
CA LYS A 277 -20.39 -16.42 -19.61
C LYS A 277 -20.94 -16.20 -18.20
N HIS A 278 -20.18 -15.53 -17.34
CA HIS A 278 -20.64 -15.14 -16.01
C HIS A 278 -21.86 -14.21 -16.07
N LEU A 279 -21.85 -13.20 -16.95
CA LEU A 279 -23.00 -12.29 -17.14
C LEU A 279 -24.26 -13.02 -17.64
N VAL A 280 -24.11 -13.94 -18.61
CA VAL A 280 -25.24 -14.75 -19.11
C VAL A 280 -25.84 -15.58 -17.98
N ASN A 281 -25.00 -16.26 -17.20
CA ASN A 281 -25.45 -17.06 -16.05
C ASN A 281 -26.11 -16.19 -14.97
N ALA A 282 -25.52 -15.05 -14.64
CA ALA A 282 -26.01 -14.15 -13.60
C ALA A 282 -27.31 -13.42 -13.98
N SER A 283 -27.50 -13.12 -15.27
CA SER A 283 -28.72 -12.48 -15.78
C SER A 283 -29.86 -13.48 -15.96
N GLY A 284 -29.57 -14.78 -16.06
CA GLY A 284 -30.54 -15.81 -16.39
C GLY A 284 -30.92 -15.86 -17.87
N ALA A 285 -30.21 -15.12 -18.73
CA ALA A 285 -30.39 -15.20 -20.18
C ALA A 285 -30.01 -16.61 -20.70
N ALA A 286 -30.75 -17.13 -21.66
CA ALA A 286 -30.44 -18.42 -22.28
C ALA A 286 -29.26 -18.36 -23.25
N SER A 287 -28.87 -17.16 -23.69
CA SER A 287 -27.75 -16.95 -24.61
C SER A 287 -27.18 -15.54 -24.55
N VAL A 288 -25.96 -15.36 -25.08
CA VAL A 288 -25.35 -14.04 -25.29
C VAL A 288 -26.25 -13.14 -26.15
N HIS A 289 -26.94 -13.70 -27.15
CA HIS A 289 -27.83 -12.94 -28.01
C HIS A 289 -29.04 -12.37 -27.24
N GLU A 290 -29.63 -13.17 -26.37
CA GLU A 290 -30.72 -12.73 -25.50
C GLU A 290 -30.26 -11.67 -24.51
N LEU A 291 -29.07 -11.85 -23.90
CA LEU A 291 -28.49 -10.84 -23.02
C LEU A 291 -28.26 -9.51 -23.76
N LYS A 292 -27.67 -9.55 -24.96
CA LYS A 292 -27.48 -8.35 -25.80
C LYS A 292 -28.80 -7.63 -26.10
N ALA A 293 -29.83 -8.38 -26.48
CA ALA A 293 -31.15 -7.80 -26.73
C ALA A 293 -31.74 -7.12 -25.49
N ALA A 294 -31.58 -7.74 -24.31
CA ALA A 294 -32.06 -7.17 -23.05
C ALA A 294 -31.30 -5.88 -22.64
N LEU A 295 -29.99 -5.79 -22.90
CA LEU A 295 -29.16 -4.62 -22.53
C LEU A 295 -29.55 -3.33 -23.27
N ILE A 296 -30.18 -3.45 -24.44
CA ILE A 296 -30.67 -2.31 -25.25
C ILE A 296 -32.19 -2.17 -25.24
N ASP A 297 -32.89 -2.94 -24.39
CA ASP A 297 -34.33 -2.78 -24.20
C ASP A 297 -34.61 -1.58 -23.28
N PRO A 298 -35.41 -0.57 -23.69
CA PRO A 298 -35.80 0.53 -22.82
C PRO A 298 -36.40 0.08 -21.48
N GLN A 299 -37.06 -1.08 -21.42
CA GLN A 299 -37.62 -1.63 -20.18
C GLN A 299 -36.58 -2.04 -19.14
N SER A 300 -35.31 -2.18 -19.54
CA SER A 300 -34.18 -2.44 -18.63
C SER A 300 -33.76 -1.19 -17.86
N TYR A 301 -34.20 0.00 -18.27
CA TYR A 301 -33.85 1.31 -17.69
C TYR A 301 -35.00 1.87 -16.83
N ARG A 302 -35.48 1.08 -15.86
CA ARG A 302 -36.65 1.46 -15.02
C ARG A 302 -36.36 2.52 -13.96
N HIS A 303 -35.10 2.88 -13.79
CA HIS A 303 -34.64 3.83 -12.78
C HIS A 303 -34.20 5.12 -13.46
N PRO A 304 -34.57 6.30 -12.93
CA PRO A 304 -34.02 7.56 -13.42
C PRO A 304 -32.49 7.57 -13.34
N PHE A 305 -31.83 8.08 -14.38
CA PHE A 305 -30.39 8.25 -14.46
C PHE A 305 -30.04 9.59 -15.13
N GLU A 306 -28.78 10.00 -15.05
CA GLU A 306 -28.25 11.22 -15.67
C GLU A 306 -26.85 10.90 -16.23
N MET A 307 -26.49 11.50 -17.36
CA MET A 307 -25.15 11.40 -17.93
C MET A 307 -24.23 12.50 -17.38
N ASN A 308 -23.50 12.20 -16.30
CA ASN A 308 -22.32 12.94 -15.85
C ASN A 308 -21.09 12.67 -16.73
N ASN A 309 -20.04 13.48 -16.56
CA ASN A 309 -18.75 13.27 -17.21
C ASN A 309 -18.02 12.06 -16.58
N ALA A 310 -17.55 11.11 -17.40
CA ALA A 310 -16.89 9.87 -16.98
C ALA A 310 -15.49 10.09 -16.36
N PHE A 311 -14.83 11.22 -16.63
CA PHE A 311 -13.50 11.54 -16.08
C PHE A 311 -13.48 11.78 -14.55
N PHE A 312 -14.64 11.77 -13.92
CA PHE A 312 -14.83 12.12 -12.51
C PHE A 312 -15.53 10.99 -11.75
N ALA A 313 -15.31 9.73 -12.16
CA ALA A 313 -15.77 8.58 -11.38
C ALA A 313 -15.13 8.62 -9.97
N PRO A 314 -15.91 8.35 -8.91
CA PRO A 314 -15.42 8.40 -7.55
C PRO A 314 -14.64 7.11 -7.25
N ASP A 315 -13.41 7.02 -7.76
CA ASP A 315 -12.50 5.92 -7.48
C ASP A 315 -12.31 5.77 -5.96
N ALA A 316 -12.30 4.53 -5.50
CA ALA A 316 -12.02 4.22 -4.11
C ALA A 316 -10.60 4.66 -3.73
N VAL A 317 -10.45 5.26 -2.55
CA VAL A 317 -9.13 5.49 -1.95
C VAL A 317 -8.59 4.16 -1.44
N SER A 318 -7.63 3.61 -2.18
CA SER A 318 -7.02 2.32 -1.90
C SER A 318 -6.18 2.34 -0.62
N CYS A 319 -6.38 1.35 0.25
CA CYS A 319 -5.47 1.09 1.36
C CYS A 319 -4.15 0.47 0.86
N ARG A 320 -3.05 0.63 1.60
CA ARG A 320 -1.78 -0.04 1.34
C ARG A 320 -1.28 -0.76 2.57
N PHE A 321 -1.27 -2.08 2.51
CA PHE A 321 -0.79 -2.93 3.59
C PHE A 321 0.55 -3.56 3.20
N ASP A 322 1.48 -3.58 4.14
CA ASP A 322 2.81 -4.18 3.94
C ASP A 322 2.99 -5.27 5.00
N TYR A 323 3.01 -6.52 4.53
CA TYR A 323 3.19 -7.67 5.40
C TYR A 323 4.63 -7.70 5.92
N SER A 324 4.77 -7.53 7.22
CA SER A 324 5.99 -7.87 7.95
C SER A 324 5.73 -9.10 8.81
N ASN A 325 6.55 -10.14 8.68
CA ASN A 325 6.44 -11.27 9.58
C ASN A 325 6.82 -10.87 11.01
N SER A 326 6.45 -11.70 12.00
CA SER A 326 6.82 -11.49 13.41
C SER A 326 8.33 -11.64 13.68
N LEU A 327 9.11 -12.19 12.74
CA LEU A 327 10.56 -12.34 12.86
C LEU A 327 11.31 -11.04 12.54
N GLN A 328 10.74 -10.19 11.69
CA GLN A 328 11.22 -8.86 11.34
C GLN A 328 10.52 -7.88 12.27
N LYS A 329 11.18 -7.50 13.36
CA LYS A 329 10.71 -6.43 14.24
C LYS A 329 10.79 -5.09 13.48
N ILE A 330 9.83 -4.81 12.61
CA ILE A 330 9.77 -3.56 11.85
C ILE A 330 9.17 -2.47 12.72
N THR A 331 9.83 -1.31 12.75
CA THR A 331 9.32 -0.10 13.40
C THR A 331 9.05 1.01 12.39
N CYS A 332 7.82 1.52 12.37
CA CYS A 332 7.39 2.60 11.48
C CYS A 332 7.13 3.88 12.28
N ALA A 333 7.72 5.01 11.88
CA ALA A 333 7.34 6.32 12.40
C ALA A 333 6.20 6.95 11.60
N PHE A 334 5.31 7.65 12.31
CA PHE A 334 4.27 8.51 11.73
C PHE A 334 4.41 9.92 12.32
N VAL A 335 4.60 10.91 11.45
CA VAL A 335 4.86 12.30 11.83
C VAL A 335 3.74 13.20 11.32
N PHE A 336 3.10 13.95 12.21
CA PHE A 336 2.04 14.90 11.89
C PHE A 336 1.97 16.03 12.93
N ALA A 337 1.59 17.24 12.51
CA ALA A 337 1.56 18.41 13.40
C ALA A 337 0.22 19.15 13.49
N THR A 338 -0.81 18.75 12.75
CA THR A 338 -2.14 19.39 12.75
C THR A 338 -3.29 18.42 13.03
N LEU A 339 -4.45 18.96 13.39
CA LEU A 339 -5.65 18.17 13.65
C LEU A 339 -6.14 17.46 12.37
N GLU A 340 -6.01 18.10 11.22
CA GLU A 340 -6.34 17.51 9.92
C GLU A 340 -5.37 16.37 9.58
N ALA A 341 -4.07 16.57 9.81
CA ALA A 341 -3.06 15.54 9.63
C ALA A 341 -3.24 14.36 10.59
N ARG A 342 -3.79 14.59 11.78
CA ARG A 342 -4.15 13.53 12.75
C ARG A 342 -5.23 12.58 12.18
N GLU A 343 -6.20 13.08 11.42
CA GLU A 343 -7.22 12.22 10.80
C GLU A 343 -6.61 11.34 9.70
N ALA A 344 -5.73 11.91 8.87
CA ALA A 344 -4.96 11.14 7.90
C ALA A 344 -4.02 10.12 8.59
N ALA A 345 -3.37 10.52 9.69
CA ALA A 345 -2.51 9.65 10.49
C ALA A 345 -3.28 8.49 11.11
N TYR A 346 -4.49 8.74 11.62
CA TYR A 346 -5.37 7.70 12.13
C TYR A 346 -5.61 6.63 11.06
N TRP A 347 -5.93 7.04 9.84
CA TRP A 347 -6.18 6.12 8.73
C TRP A 347 -4.94 5.32 8.32
N LEU A 348 -3.77 5.95 8.28
CA LEU A 348 -2.52 5.26 7.97
C LEU A 348 -2.08 4.31 9.09
N LEU A 349 -2.27 4.69 10.36
CA LEU A 349 -1.96 3.84 11.52
C LEU A 349 -2.85 2.58 11.56
N GLN A 350 -4.11 2.68 11.16
CA GLN A 350 -4.99 1.50 11.05
C GLN A 350 -4.45 0.45 10.06
N GLN A 351 -3.66 0.86 9.07
CA GLN A 351 -3.05 -0.01 8.07
C GLN A 351 -1.70 -0.61 8.54
N ALA A 352 -1.12 -0.10 9.63
CA ALA A 352 0.12 -0.56 10.20
C ALA A 352 -0.08 -1.86 11.03
N ILE A 353 -0.52 -2.94 10.36
CA ILE A 353 -0.87 -4.21 10.99
C ILE A 353 0.40 -4.96 11.43
N GLY A 354 0.48 -5.33 12.71
CA GLY A 354 1.53 -6.22 13.23
C GLY A 354 2.94 -5.59 13.31
N VAL A 355 3.08 -4.29 13.03
CA VAL A 355 4.35 -3.55 13.17
C VAL A 355 4.38 -2.75 14.48
N LYS A 356 5.59 -2.46 14.99
CA LYS A 356 5.74 -1.46 16.06
C LYS A 356 5.64 -0.07 15.44
N VAL A 357 4.98 0.87 16.10
CA VAL A 357 4.85 2.24 15.61
C VAL A 357 5.43 3.26 16.59
N LEU A 358 6.07 4.29 16.03
CA LEU A 358 6.50 5.49 16.75
C LEU A 358 5.67 6.67 16.23
N ILE A 359 4.88 7.27 17.11
CA ILE A 359 4.09 8.46 16.77
C ILE A 359 4.88 9.69 17.17
N VAL A 360 5.12 10.60 16.22
CA VAL A 360 5.80 11.88 16.45
C VAL A 360 4.82 13.01 16.17
N ALA A 361 4.29 13.61 17.23
CA ALA A 361 3.23 14.61 17.12
C ALA A 361 3.20 15.55 18.34
N PRO A 362 2.56 16.73 18.25
CA PRO A 362 2.23 17.54 19.41
C PRO A 362 1.42 16.76 20.45
N ARG A 363 1.65 17.04 21.74
CA ARG A 363 1.03 16.30 22.86
C ARG A 363 -0.50 16.35 22.83
N GLU A 364 -1.05 17.47 22.43
CA GLU A 364 -2.48 17.72 22.30
C GLU A 364 -3.16 16.92 21.18
N LEU A 365 -2.40 16.37 20.23
CA LEU A 365 -2.93 15.58 19.12
C LEU A 365 -2.77 14.07 19.32
N ALA A 366 -1.79 13.64 20.14
CA ALA A 366 -1.50 12.23 20.43
C ALA A 366 -1.79 11.89 21.90
N ASP A 367 -3.03 12.10 22.34
CA ASP A 367 -3.50 11.63 23.64
C ASP A 367 -3.63 10.09 23.68
N ASN A 368 -3.56 9.50 24.88
CA ASN A 368 -3.54 8.05 25.04
C ASN A 368 -4.80 7.36 24.49
N GLU A 369 -5.99 7.94 24.63
CA GLU A 369 -7.24 7.34 24.15
C GLU A 369 -7.23 7.25 22.62
N TRP A 370 -6.82 8.33 21.97
CA TRP A 370 -6.67 8.34 20.52
C TRP A 370 -5.57 7.39 20.05
N VAL A 371 -4.41 7.35 20.70
CA VAL A 371 -3.30 6.47 20.31
C VAL A 371 -3.69 5.00 20.44
N GLU A 372 -4.33 4.60 21.53
CA GLU A 372 -4.82 3.23 21.74
C GLU A 372 -5.78 2.80 20.62
N LYS A 373 -6.66 3.72 20.20
CA LYS A 373 -7.59 3.48 19.10
C LYS A 373 -6.88 3.44 17.74
N ALA A 374 -5.99 4.41 17.46
CA ALA A 374 -5.31 4.54 16.18
C ALA A 374 -4.33 3.41 15.92
N ALA A 375 -3.62 2.94 16.95
CA ALA A 375 -2.62 1.88 16.87
C ALA A 375 -3.16 0.49 17.26
N SER A 376 -4.49 0.29 17.24
CA SER A 376 -5.14 -0.95 17.69
C SER A 376 -4.71 -2.21 16.91
N ASN A 377 -4.27 -2.04 15.67
CA ASN A 377 -3.83 -3.14 14.80
C ASN A 377 -2.29 -3.33 14.83
N CYS A 378 -1.57 -2.45 15.52
CA CYS A 378 -0.11 -2.48 15.61
C CYS A 378 0.34 -3.51 16.66
N ALA A 379 1.58 -4.00 16.53
CA ALA A 379 2.18 -4.89 17.53
C ALA A 379 2.56 -4.15 18.84
N GLY A 380 2.71 -2.84 18.76
CA GLY A 380 2.99 -1.96 19.90
C GLY A 380 3.20 -0.52 19.43
N TRP A 381 3.13 0.42 20.35
CA TRP A 381 3.29 1.84 20.03
C TRP A 381 4.09 2.59 21.08
N SER A 382 4.72 3.67 20.66
CA SER A 382 5.37 4.67 21.51
C SER A 382 5.13 6.06 20.94
N VAL A 383 5.25 7.09 21.78
CA VAL A 383 5.02 8.48 21.36
C VAL A 383 6.22 9.33 21.71
N ARG A 384 6.69 10.14 20.77
CA ARG A 384 7.60 11.26 21.00
C ARG A 384 6.90 12.57 20.69
N PHE A 385 6.88 13.47 21.67
CA PHE A 385 6.16 14.72 21.52
C PHE A 385 7.02 15.76 20.81
N MET A 386 6.40 16.47 19.87
CA MET A 386 6.95 17.70 19.31
C MET A 386 6.76 18.84 20.32
N HIS A 387 7.79 19.68 20.49
CA HIS A 387 7.72 20.89 21.30
C HIS A 387 7.85 22.10 20.37
N ASP A 388 6.94 23.08 20.47
CA ASP A 388 6.90 24.27 19.61
C ASP A 388 6.95 23.93 18.10
N HIS A 389 6.28 22.85 17.69
CA HIS A 389 6.29 22.30 16.33
C HIS A 389 7.67 21.85 15.80
N ALA A 390 8.65 21.67 16.70
CA ALA A 390 9.96 21.13 16.39
C ALA A 390 10.03 19.63 16.68
N VAL A 391 10.68 18.88 15.80
CA VAL A 391 11.09 17.49 16.04
C VAL A 391 12.34 17.48 16.91
N ASP A 392 12.22 16.92 18.11
CA ASP A 392 13.36 16.67 18.98
C ASP A 392 14.08 15.38 18.59
N GLU A 393 15.41 15.44 18.57
CA GLU A 393 16.30 14.31 18.29
C GLU A 393 16.01 13.53 16.98
N PRO A 394 16.02 14.20 15.82
CA PRO A 394 15.72 13.56 14.54
C PRO A 394 16.62 12.36 14.22
N ILE A 395 17.93 12.40 14.54
CA ILE A 395 18.84 11.27 14.32
C ILE A 395 18.49 10.10 15.22
N ALA A 396 18.16 10.34 16.49
CA ALA A 396 17.72 9.27 17.39
C ALA A 396 16.40 8.62 16.94
N ILE A 397 15.45 9.42 16.44
CA ILE A 397 14.20 8.93 15.83
C ILE A 397 14.52 8.01 14.65
N LEU A 398 15.33 8.49 13.70
CA LEU A 398 15.67 7.73 12.49
C LEU A 398 16.47 6.45 12.79
N ALA A 399 17.29 6.47 13.84
CA ALA A 399 18.08 5.31 14.25
C ALA A 399 17.21 4.16 14.80
N GLY A 400 16.05 4.48 15.39
CA GLY A 400 15.14 3.52 16.01
C GLY A 400 14.04 2.99 15.08
N ILE A 401 14.01 3.39 13.81
CA ILE A 401 12.93 3.04 12.87
C ILE A 401 13.49 2.48 11.57
N ASP A 402 12.64 1.74 10.86
CA ASP A 402 12.93 1.22 9.52
C ASP A 402 12.25 2.03 8.43
N ARG A 403 11.14 2.69 8.77
CA ARG A 403 10.32 3.45 7.83
C ARG A 403 9.81 4.73 8.46
N LEU A 404 9.86 5.82 7.71
CA LEU A 404 9.33 7.12 8.10
C LEU A 404 8.12 7.48 7.23
N ASN A 405 6.99 7.80 7.85
CA ASN A 405 5.81 8.33 7.17
C ASN A 405 5.56 9.76 7.67
N VAL A 406 5.62 10.73 6.77
CA VAL A 406 5.39 12.15 7.06
C VAL A 406 4.10 12.59 6.40
N ILE A 407 3.26 13.30 7.15
CA ILE A 407 1.93 13.74 6.70
C ILE A 407 1.92 15.26 6.64
N ALA A 408 1.43 15.80 5.53
CA ALA A 408 1.28 17.24 5.29
C ALA A 408 0.37 17.90 6.34
N ASP A 409 0.65 19.15 6.69
CA ASP A 409 -0.14 19.88 7.69
C ASP A 409 -1.44 20.46 7.11
N ARG A 410 -1.53 20.65 5.79
CA ARG A 410 -2.63 21.39 5.10
C ARG A 410 -2.92 20.86 3.70
N CYS A 411 -4.12 21.15 3.20
CA CYS A 411 -4.65 20.73 1.90
C CYS A 411 -4.46 21.78 0.77
N ASP A 412 -3.62 22.82 0.95
CA ASP A 412 -3.32 23.79 -0.12
C ASP A 412 -2.44 23.13 -1.19
N ARG A 413 -3.06 22.34 -2.06
CA ARG A 413 -2.45 21.85 -3.28
C ARG A 413 -2.64 22.88 -4.38
N LYS A 414 -1.80 23.91 -4.39
CA LYS A 414 -1.59 24.68 -5.63
C LYS A 414 -0.80 23.82 -6.60
N LEU A 415 -1.42 23.48 -7.73
CA LEU A 415 -0.77 22.75 -8.82
C LEU A 415 0.56 23.43 -9.17
N GLY A 416 1.67 22.69 -9.11
CA GLY A 416 3.03 23.21 -9.35
C GLY A 416 3.72 23.89 -8.15
N SER A 417 3.12 23.87 -6.96
CA SER A 417 3.78 24.34 -5.73
C SER A 417 4.90 23.40 -5.28
N LEU A 418 6.04 23.97 -4.87
CA LEU A 418 7.15 23.25 -4.22
C LEU A 418 6.95 23.14 -2.69
N ASP A 419 5.83 23.64 -2.17
CA ASP A 419 5.54 23.64 -0.74
C ASP A 419 4.91 22.33 -0.31
N LEU A 420 5.69 21.52 0.42
CA LEU A 420 5.25 20.26 1.02
C LEU A 420 4.28 20.47 2.19
N GLN A 421 3.94 21.71 2.57
CA GLN A 421 3.06 22.01 3.70
C GLN A 421 3.58 21.38 5.00
N LEU A 422 4.89 21.45 5.23
CA LEU A 422 5.58 20.96 6.42
C LEU A 422 6.29 22.11 7.14
N SER A 423 6.52 21.96 8.44
CA SER A 423 7.46 22.82 9.17
C SER A 423 8.90 22.52 8.75
N GLU A 424 9.81 23.51 8.86
CA GLU A 424 11.24 23.31 8.56
C GLU A 424 11.84 22.12 9.33
N SER A 425 11.42 21.90 10.58
CA SER A 425 11.94 20.79 11.39
C SER A 425 11.54 19.41 10.85
N VAL A 426 10.33 19.29 10.29
CA VAL A 426 9.83 18.04 9.70
C VAL A 426 10.41 17.83 8.30
N GLU A 427 10.61 18.90 7.53
CA GLU A 427 11.38 18.85 6.27
C GLU A 427 12.80 18.34 6.52
N ASP A 428 13.45 18.83 7.56
CA ASP A 428 14.82 18.43 7.91
C ASP A 428 14.89 16.96 8.35
N LEU A 429 13.90 16.47 9.10
CA LEU A 429 13.77 15.04 9.43
C LEU A 429 13.60 14.19 8.17
N LEU A 430 12.72 14.61 7.25
CA LEU A 430 12.45 13.89 6.00
C LEU A 430 13.70 13.86 5.10
N TRP A 431 14.39 14.99 4.97
CA TRP A 431 15.66 15.10 4.25
C TRP A 431 16.73 14.18 4.85
N LEU A 432 16.88 14.20 6.18
CA LEU A 432 17.79 13.30 6.89
C LEU A 432 17.46 11.83 6.62
N ALA A 433 16.19 11.43 6.66
CA ALA A 433 15.78 10.04 6.41
C ALA A 433 16.27 9.56 5.03
N ILE A 434 16.04 10.38 4.01
CA ILE A 434 16.44 10.12 2.62
C ILE A 434 17.96 9.99 2.50
N GLN A 435 18.71 10.98 3.01
CA GLN A 435 20.17 10.99 2.96
C GLN A 435 20.82 9.80 3.69
N ARG A 436 20.11 9.23 4.67
CA ARG A 436 20.56 8.10 5.47
C ARG A 436 20.01 6.75 5.00
N GLY A 437 19.27 6.71 3.89
CA GLY A 437 18.71 5.49 3.33
C GLY A 437 17.58 4.87 4.16
N VAL A 438 16.94 5.64 5.05
CA VAL A 438 15.71 5.21 5.74
C VAL A 438 14.56 5.33 4.75
N LEU A 439 13.73 4.29 4.63
CA LEU A 439 12.59 4.31 3.71
C LEU A 439 11.58 5.37 4.15
N ALA A 440 11.54 6.49 3.42
CA ALA A 440 10.67 7.61 3.74
C ALA A 440 9.50 7.72 2.75
N ARG A 441 8.31 8.05 3.28
CA ARG A 441 7.10 8.31 2.50
C ARG A 441 6.49 9.63 2.97
N TYR A 442 6.08 10.43 2.01
CA TYR A 442 5.34 11.66 2.26
C TYR A 442 3.90 11.50 1.75
N PHE A 443 2.94 11.91 2.58
CA PHE A 443 1.51 11.85 2.30
C PHE A 443 0.89 13.24 2.40
N PHE A 444 0.05 13.58 1.43
CA PHE A 444 -0.89 14.68 1.53
C PHE A 444 -2.06 14.31 2.46
N LEU A 445 -2.89 15.30 2.82
CA LEU A 445 -4.07 15.06 3.66
C LEU A 445 -5.15 14.21 2.97
N ASP A 446 -5.17 14.20 1.64
CA ASP A 446 -6.02 13.33 0.82
C ASP A 446 -5.43 11.91 0.67
N LEU A 447 -4.34 11.60 1.39
CA LEU A 447 -3.63 10.33 1.40
C LEU A 447 -2.89 10.02 0.10
N GLY A 448 -2.91 10.93 -0.87
CA GLY A 448 -2.03 10.88 -2.03
C GLY A 448 -0.56 10.97 -1.59
N GLY A 449 0.30 10.16 -2.19
CA GLY A 449 1.74 10.17 -1.91
C GLY A 449 2.52 11.03 -2.91
N LEU A 450 3.63 11.63 -2.47
CA LEU A 450 4.66 12.17 -3.38
C LEU A 450 5.84 11.21 -3.42
N GLY A 451 6.09 10.60 -4.58
CA GLY A 451 7.14 9.58 -4.74
C GLY A 451 8.57 10.12 -4.62
N ASN A 452 8.78 11.41 -4.86
CA ASN A 452 10.12 12.01 -4.84
C ASN A 452 10.10 13.44 -4.23
N PRO A 453 10.13 13.58 -2.89
CA PRO A 453 10.11 14.89 -2.24
C PRO A 453 11.47 15.62 -2.26
N GLU A 454 12.56 14.97 -2.71
CA GLU A 454 13.94 15.46 -2.63
C GLU A 454 14.12 16.83 -3.29
N ASP A 455 13.67 16.98 -4.54
CA ASP A 455 13.76 18.23 -5.30
C ASP A 455 13.06 19.40 -4.59
N CYS A 456 11.94 19.11 -3.91
CA CYS A 456 11.20 20.13 -3.16
C CYS A 456 11.96 20.53 -1.89
N LEU A 457 12.51 19.54 -1.17
CA LEU A 457 13.29 19.76 0.06
C LEU A 457 14.58 20.53 -0.21
N GLU A 458 15.32 20.18 -1.27
CA GLU A 458 16.55 20.86 -1.66
C GLU A 458 16.27 22.33 -2.01
N ARG A 459 15.24 22.61 -2.83
CA ARG A 459 14.85 23.99 -3.18
C ARG A 459 14.37 24.82 -1.99
N ARG A 460 13.92 24.16 -0.92
CA ARG A 460 13.50 24.80 0.34
C ARG A 460 14.62 24.92 1.37
N GLY A 461 15.85 24.55 1.01
CA GLY A 461 17.03 24.77 1.82
C GLY A 461 17.32 23.70 2.87
N ALA A 462 16.65 22.54 2.82
CA ALA A 462 16.86 21.46 3.79
C ALA A 462 18.31 20.93 3.74
N ALA A 463 18.89 20.86 2.55
CA ALA A 463 20.28 20.44 2.33
C ALA A 463 21.28 21.37 3.04
N GLU A 464 21.13 22.69 2.89
CA GLU A 464 22.00 23.68 3.51
C GLU A 464 21.85 23.71 5.03
N ARG A 465 20.60 23.64 5.53
CA ARG A 465 20.34 23.56 6.98
C ARG A 465 21.02 22.35 7.59
N GLU A 466 20.91 21.19 6.95
CA GLU A 466 21.53 19.96 7.44
C GLU A 466 23.07 20.01 7.35
N ALA A 467 23.64 20.58 6.29
CA ALA A 467 25.09 20.76 6.20
C ALA A 467 25.65 21.60 7.36
N VAL A 468 24.96 22.69 7.75
CA VAL A 468 25.34 23.51 8.90
C VAL A 468 25.29 22.70 10.20
N ARG A 469 24.22 21.92 10.42
CA ARG A 469 24.11 21.07 11.62
C ARG A 469 25.18 19.98 11.65
N GLN A 470 25.48 19.37 10.51
CA GLN A 470 26.55 18.38 10.41
C GLN A 470 27.91 18.98 10.79
N MET A 471 28.23 20.18 10.32
CA MET A 471 29.46 20.88 10.72
C MET A 471 29.52 21.12 12.23
N GLN A 472 28.41 21.50 12.86
CA GLN A 472 28.33 21.71 14.30
C GLN A 472 28.55 20.40 15.08
N ARG A 473 27.90 19.31 14.66
CA ARG A 473 28.09 17.97 15.26
C ARG A 473 29.54 17.49 15.10
N ALA A 474 30.15 17.74 13.94
CA ALA A 474 31.55 17.39 13.69
C ALA A 474 32.52 18.18 14.56
N GLU A 475 32.26 19.46 14.81
CA GLU A 475 33.04 20.27 15.74
C GLU A 475 32.86 19.80 17.18
N TYR A 476 31.62 19.56 17.62
CA TYR A 476 31.34 19.07 18.96
C TYR A 476 32.02 17.73 19.23
N THR A 477 31.89 16.78 18.30
CA THR A 477 32.49 15.44 18.41
C THR A 477 34.00 15.50 18.52
N ARG A 478 34.67 16.36 17.72
CA ARG A 478 36.13 16.57 17.81
C ARG A 478 36.60 17.16 19.13
N ARG A 479 35.73 17.84 19.88
CA ARG A 479 36.04 18.43 21.19
C ARG A 479 35.85 17.46 22.35
N LEU A 480 35.20 16.32 22.14
CA LEU A 480 35.04 15.30 23.16
C LEU A 480 36.41 14.67 23.47
N LYS A 481 36.73 14.59 24.75
CA LYS A 481 37.96 13.94 25.21
C LYS A 481 37.79 12.44 25.40
N ALA A 482 36.60 12.01 25.80
CA ALA A 482 36.24 10.61 25.89
C ALA A 482 34.73 10.40 25.61
N ILE A 483 34.42 9.29 24.95
CA ILE A 483 33.09 8.69 24.84
C ILE A 483 33.15 7.33 25.53
N GLN A 484 32.23 7.09 26.45
CA GLN A 484 32.06 5.85 27.19
C GLN A 484 30.76 5.18 26.76
N VAL A 485 30.81 3.86 26.59
CA VAL A 485 29.61 3.03 26.37
C VAL A 485 29.25 2.39 27.71
N GLU A 486 28.12 2.81 28.28
CA GLU A 486 27.62 2.31 29.56
C GLU A 486 26.30 1.56 29.36
N CYS A 487 26.06 0.57 30.22
CA CYS A 487 24.82 -0.22 30.25
C CYS A 487 24.35 -0.27 31.69
N ASP A 488 23.27 0.45 31.98
CA ASP A 488 22.56 0.39 33.24
C ASP A 488 21.07 0.65 32.96
N TYR A 489 20.18 0.14 33.80
CA TYR A 489 18.74 0.21 33.59
C TYR A 489 18.27 1.67 33.45
N GLY A 490 17.76 2.03 32.26
CA GLY A 490 17.37 3.41 31.96
C GLY A 490 18.53 4.39 31.84
N SER A 491 19.76 3.91 31.68
CA SER A 491 20.99 4.69 31.50
C SER A 491 21.98 4.02 30.53
N THR A 492 21.46 3.18 29.62
CA THR A 492 22.25 2.56 28.55
C THR A 492 22.52 3.56 27.45
N GLY A 493 23.76 3.69 26.99
CA GLY A 493 24.09 4.56 25.87
C GLY A 493 25.49 5.13 25.86
N LEU A 494 25.61 6.29 25.20
CA LEU A 494 26.86 7.03 25.08
C LEU A 494 26.95 8.10 26.17
N TRP A 495 28.11 8.19 26.79
CA TRP A 495 28.38 9.11 27.90
C TRP A 495 29.72 9.82 27.68
N ASP A 496 29.82 11.05 28.14
CA ASP A 496 31.09 11.78 28.13
C ASP A 496 31.98 11.47 29.35
N GLU A 497 33.20 12.02 29.37
CA GLU A 497 34.13 11.88 30.50
C GLU A 497 33.58 12.39 31.85
N CYS A 498 32.55 13.23 31.82
CA CYS A 498 31.90 13.81 32.99
C CYS A 498 30.69 12.99 33.46
N GLY A 499 30.39 11.86 32.80
CA GLY A 499 29.20 11.06 33.10
C GLY A 499 27.89 11.73 32.65
N ARG A 500 27.91 12.54 31.59
CA ARG A 500 26.71 13.10 30.97
C ARG A 500 26.34 12.30 29.73
N SER A 501 25.05 12.00 29.58
CA SER A 501 24.55 11.29 28.40
C SER A 501 24.75 12.14 27.13
N LEU A 502 25.21 11.49 26.07
CA LEU A 502 25.46 12.08 24.77
C LEU A 502 24.33 11.70 23.82
N SER A 503 23.59 12.70 23.33
CA SER A 503 22.57 12.51 22.31
C SER A 503 23.22 12.24 20.94
N TYR A 504 22.62 11.33 20.16
CA TYR A 504 23.05 11.05 18.78
C TYR A 504 23.01 12.29 17.90
N ASP A 505 22.07 13.18 18.16
CA ASP A 505 21.88 14.45 17.46
C ASP A 505 22.96 15.49 17.73
N ALA A 506 23.80 15.27 18.75
CA ALA A 506 24.97 16.10 19.01
C ALA A 506 26.24 15.56 18.34
N LEU A 507 26.24 14.29 17.92
CA LEU A 507 27.43 13.58 17.47
C LEU A 507 27.49 13.43 15.95
N ASP A 508 28.69 13.44 15.40
CA ASP A 508 28.97 13.14 14.00
C ASP A 508 29.58 11.74 13.93
N LEU A 509 28.71 10.73 13.94
CA LEU A 509 29.06 9.32 13.82
C LEU A 509 28.43 8.73 12.55
N PRO A 510 29.03 7.67 11.95
CA PRO A 510 28.39 6.93 10.88
C PRO A 510 27.01 6.43 11.30
N PHE A 511 26.01 6.62 10.45
CA PHE A 511 24.62 6.33 10.80
C PHE A 511 24.36 4.85 11.09
N ASP A 512 25.04 3.93 10.39
CA ASP A 512 24.94 2.49 10.67
C ASP A 512 25.41 2.14 12.09
N LEU A 513 26.45 2.83 12.57
CA LEU A 513 26.92 2.67 13.95
C LEU A 513 25.88 3.23 14.93
N ILE A 514 25.24 4.37 14.62
CA ILE A 514 24.17 4.92 15.46
C ILE A 514 22.97 3.94 15.52
N ARG A 515 22.53 3.40 14.38
CA ARG A 515 21.47 2.37 14.34
C ARG A 515 21.83 1.15 15.17
N HIS A 516 23.07 0.70 15.08
CA HIS A 516 23.56 -0.45 15.85
C HIS A 516 23.51 -0.19 17.36
N ILE A 517 23.98 0.97 17.81
CA ILE A 517 23.92 1.36 19.24
C ILE A 517 22.47 1.50 19.70
N ALA A 518 21.61 2.15 18.91
CA ALA A 518 20.20 2.34 19.23
C ALA A 518 19.44 1.01 19.34
N ALA A 519 19.70 0.06 18.43
CA ALA A 519 19.13 -1.28 18.48
C ALA A 519 19.58 -2.05 19.73
N TRP A 520 20.87 -1.94 20.09
CA TRP A 520 21.40 -2.55 21.31
C TRP A 520 20.78 -1.94 22.58
N GLN A 521 20.61 -0.62 22.64
CA GLN A 521 19.90 0.05 23.75
C GLN A 521 18.45 -0.44 23.86
N ALA A 522 17.71 -0.47 22.75
CA ALA A 522 16.33 -0.90 22.73
C ALA A 522 16.16 -2.36 23.19
N ASP A 523 17.05 -3.26 22.75
CA ASP A 523 17.08 -4.67 23.19
C ASP A 523 17.44 -4.81 24.68
N PHE A 524 18.31 -3.93 25.18
CA PHE A 524 18.68 -3.89 26.60
C PHE A 524 17.49 -3.43 27.48
N ASP A 525 16.76 -2.41 27.01
CA ASP A 525 15.66 -1.79 27.75
C ASP A 525 14.31 -2.53 27.62
N GLU A 526 14.17 -3.49 26.69
CA GLU A 526 12.94 -4.30 26.47
C GLU A 526 12.62 -5.23 27.66
N ILE A 527 13.54 -5.45 28.61
CA ILE A 527 13.31 -6.32 29.77
C ILE A 527 12.63 -5.54 30.92
N GLU A 528 11.36 -5.87 31.20
CA GLU A 528 10.55 -5.35 32.33
C GLU A 528 11.13 -5.68 33.73
N THR A 529 12.16 -6.52 33.82
CA THR A 529 12.86 -6.86 35.06
C THR A 529 14.19 -6.10 35.19
N PRO A 530 14.52 -5.54 36.38
CA PRO A 530 15.81 -4.89 36.58
C PRO A 530 16.96 -5.86 36.23
N PRO A 531 18.06 -5.40 35.60
CA PRO A 531 19.19 -6.23 35.12
C PRO A 531 19.70 -7.25 36.16
N SER A 532 19.51 -6.95 37.45
CA SER A 532 19.69 -7.85 38.58
C SER A 532 19.04 -9.26 38.47
N ARG A 533 17.99 -9.44 37.65
CA ARG A 533 17.30 -10.72 37.41
C ARG A 533 17.53 -11.33 36.03
N ALA A 534 18.28 -10.66 35.16
CA ALA A 534 18.66 -11.23 33.86
C ALA A 534 19.62 -12.41 34.03
N ASP A 535 19.45 -13.44 33.20
CA ASP A 535 20.32 -14.61 33.22
C ASP A 535 21.73 -14.29 32.71
N GLU A 536 22.66 -15.22 32.95
CA GLU A 536 24.07 -15.05 32.57
C GLU A 536 24.25 -14.99 31.04
N SER A 537 23.37 -15.64 30.28
CA SER A 537 23.40 -15.63 28.81
C SER A 537 23.07 -14.25 28.26
N TRP A 538 22.05 -13.58 28.78
CA TRP A 538 21.67 -12.23 28.42
C TRP A 538 22.79 -11.23 28.78
N ARG A 539 23.34 -11.32 30.00
CA ARG A 539 24.46 -10.47 30.43
C ARG A 539 25.68 -10.63 29.53
N HIS A 540 26.02 -11.87 29.17
CA HIS A 540 27.15 -12.16 28.29
C HIS A 540 26.92 -11.63 26.87
N LYS A 541 25.70 -11.75 26.34
CA LYS A 541 25.29 -11.20 25.05
C LYS A 541 25.51 -9.69 25.01
N HIS A 542 24.96 -8.93 25.97
CA HIS A 542 25.04 -7.47 25.95
C HIS A 542 26.43 -6.94 26.26
N GLU A 543 27.22 -7.59 27.12
CA GLU A 543 28.62 -7.19 27.34
C GLU A 543 29.47 -7.45 26.08
N SER A 544 29.23 -8.56 25.38
CA SER A 544 29.91 -8.85 24.12
C SER A 544 29.55 -7.82 23.04
N GLU A 545 28.27 -7.49 22.91
CA GLU A 545 27.79 -6.48 21.96
C GLU A 545 28.36 -5.08 22.25
N ARG A 546 28.41 -4.72 23.53
CA ARG A 546 29.02 -3.48 23.99
C ARG A 546 30.49 -3.38 23.61
N LEU A 547 31.27 -4.46 23.75
CA LEU A 547 32.67 -4.50 23.32
C LEU A 547 32.80 -4.33 21.80
N VAL A 548 31.91 -4.91 21.01
CA VAL A 548 31.85 -4.70 19.56
C VAL A 548 31.60 -3.22 19.24
N ILE A 549 30.62 -2.60 19.89
CA ILE A 549 30.32 -1.17 19.73
C ILE A 549 31.54 -0.30 20.08
N ILE A 550 32.26 -0.63 21.15
CA ILE A 550 33.48 0.09 21.56
C ILE A 550 34.55 0.01 20.46
N GLU A 551 34.77 -1.17 19.87
CA GLU A 551 35.73 -1.34 18.78
C GLU A 551 35.32 -0.56 17.52
N LEU A 552 34.03 -0.56 17.18
CA LEU A 552 33.51 0.25 16.08
C LEU A 552 33.69 1.75 16.34
N LEU A 553 33.41 2.23 17.55
CA LEU A 553 33.66 3.61 17.94
C LEU A 553 35.14 3.96 17.88
N ARG A 554 36.05 3.07 18.30
CA ARG A 554 37.50 3.25 18.21
C ARG A 554 37.97 3.36 16.76
N ALA A 555 37.40 2.56 15.87
CA ALA A 555 37.70 2.63 14.45
C ALA A 555 37.32 3.99 13.83
N VAL A 556 36.24 4.61 14.32
CA VAL A 556 35.74 5.91 13.84
C VAL A 556 36.46 7.10 14.49
N LEU A 557 36.67 7.06 15.81
CA LEU A 557 37.12 8.21 16.61
C LEU A 557 38.58 8.13 17.08
N GLY A 558 39.21 6.96 16.96
CA GLY A 558 40.54 6.68 17.50
C GLY A 558 40.53 6.14 18.94
N ASN A 559 41.58 5.40 19.29
CA ASN A 559 41.69 4.69 20.57
C ASN A 559 41.71 5.61 21.80
N ASP A 560 42.23 6.83 21.66
CA ASP A 560 42.43 7.76 22.78
C ASP A 560 41.13 8.44 23.23
N VAL A 561 40.07 8.36 22.40
CA VAL A 561 38.77 9.02 22.64
C VAL A 561 37.71 8.02 23.15
N VAL A 562 37.94 6.71 23.10
CA VAL A 562 36.89 5.72 23.44
C VAL A 562 37.27 4.91 24.68
N GLY A 563 36.52 5.14 25.75
CA GLY A 563 36.68 4.47 27.04
C GLY A 563 35.67 3.34 27.26
N VAL A 564 36.05 2.37 28.10
CA VAL A 564 35.12 1.35 28.62
C VAL A 564 34.51 1.92 29.92
N GLY A 565 33.19 2.20 29.92
CA GLY A 565 32.46 2.60 31.13
C GLY A 565 32.29 1.46 32.15
N ARG A 566 31.57 1.68 33.25
CA ARG A 566 31.34 0.60 34.24
C ARG A 566 30.14 -0.29 33.85
N VAL A 567 30.20 -1.57 34.23
CA VAL A 567 29.06 -2.50 34.24
C VAL A 567 28.61 -2.64 35.68
N CYS A 568 27.32 -2.51 35.98
CA CYS A 568 26.77 -2.70 37.33
C CYS A 568 25.77 -3.85 37.37
#